data_AF-A0A3D5YQJ6-F1
#
_entry.id   AF-A0A3D5YQJ6-F1
#
_cell.length_a   1.000
_cell.length_b   1.000
_cell.length_c   1.000
_cell.angle_alpha   90.00
_cell.angle_beta   90.00
_cell.angle_gamma   90.00
#
_symmetry.space_group_name_H-M   'P 1'
#
loop_
_entity.id
_entity.type
_entity.pdbx_description
1 polymer ?
#
loop_
_entity_poly.entity_id
_entity_poly.type
_entity_poly.pdbx_seq_one_letter_code
_entity_poly.pdbx_strand_id
1 'polypeptide(L)'
;MLDILVVISVIIIYIMLQKFAKIPQPLFLIGLALFSLIIYYPGVPQDDTTFIYQNFITGNYSDWQPPIYSLWWHLFHFKAADFIMNMVLYYSGLIYISYVLYRKKLHWQNNLLILFCFYPLYATQLVILLKDVPYTGFLILSVAILLALQVYKSKLLRIVLWTAYFCVIFLAIGFKYNGFFAVYPMLAFGVYLVLQDLKLNRLGIKPIYTTIGILLLALSVDALCVVANNVITYSMFDAKKSHSSLMVMYNDLANIECSSGSEVIPDEYFIADDRRGIMCNQFFINYRNYEPLMVPNWSGANNPAIFDYNMDGVDEVQFEKVRDTWLHVVLSNLDDYAVYRAKFLSTIVFTQWWWTPLSINNPSNIEVKLSNLIVEERRTLGTFNALLLILGNLLVLV
;
A
#
# COMPACT_ATOMS: atom_id res chain seq x y z
N MET A 1 -11.49 5.34 -23.88
CA MET A 1 -12.69 4.90 -24.62
C MET A 1 -12.73 3.39 -24.78
N LEU A 2 -11.60 2.75 -25.16
CA LEU A 2 -11.44 1.29 -25.21
C LEU A 2 -11.75 0.62 -23.85
N ASP A 3 -11.24 1.19 -22.75
CA ASP A 3 -11.41 0.59 -21.40
C ASP A 3 -12.88 0.53 -20.93
N ILE A 4 -13.70 1.53 -21.31
CA ILE A 4 -15.12 1.58 -20.92
C ILE A 4 -15.91 0.50 -21.66
N LEU A 5 -15.68 0.35 -22.97
CA LEU A 5 -16.32 -0.69 -23.79
C LEU A 5 -15.95 -2.08 -23.30
N VAL A 6 -14.70 -2.27 -22.90
CA VAL A 6 -14.21 -3.54 -22.36
C VAL A 6 -14.86 -3.87 -21.02
N VAL A 7 -14.92 -2.92 -20.08
CA VAL A 7 -15.60 -3.09 -18.79
C VAL A 7 -17.09 -3.42 -18.99
N ILE A 8 -17.77 -2.69 -19.88
CA ILE A 8 -19.18 -2.96 -20.22
C ILE A 8 -19.35 -4.36 -20.80
N SER A 9 -18.46 -4.80 -21.69
CA SER A 9 -18.51 -6.12 -22.31
C SER A 9 -18.34 -7.23 -21.26
N VAL A 10 -17.40 -7.07 -20.33
CA VAL A 10 -17.19 -8.01 -19.22
C VAL A 10 -18.43 -8.10 -18.32
N ILE A 11 -19.05 -6.97 -17.99
CA ILE A 11 -20.29 -6.93 -17.20
C ILE A 11 -21.41 -7.69 -17.92
N ILE A 12 -21.60 -7.44 -19.22
CA ILE A 12 -22.63 -8.11 -20.02
C ILE A 12 -22.39 -9.62 -20.06
N ILE A 13 -21.15 -10.05 -20.33
CA ILE A 13 -20.79 -11.46 -20.43
C ILE A 13 -20.99 -12.16 -19.09
N TYR A 14 -20.54 -11.56 -17.97
CA TYR A 14 -20.79 -12.08 -16.64
C TYR A 14 -22.28 -12.24 -16.33
N ILE A 15 -23.11 -11.22 -16.65
CA ILE A 15 -24.56 -11.29 -16.45
C ILE A 15 -25.19 -12.40 -17.29
N MET A 16 -24.78 -12.54 -18.55
CA MET A 16 -25.27 -13.61 -19.42
C MET A 16 -24.91 -14.98 -18.84
N LEU A 17 -23.68 -15.19 -18.37
CA LEU A 17 -23.26 -16.45 -17.78
C LEU A 17 -23.97 -16.79 -16.49
N GLN A 18 -24.21 -15.80 -15.63
CA GLN A 18 -25.04 -16.01 -14.44
C GLN A 18 -26.48 -16.38 -14.79
N LYS A 19 -27.01 -15.85 -15.90
CA LYS A 19 -28.34 -16.21 -16.41
C LYS A 19 -28.40 -17.65 -16.95
N PHE A 20 -27.37 -18.10 -17.66
CA PHE A 20 -27.36 -19.40 -18.35
C PHE A 20 -26.74 -20.54 -17.52
N ALA A 21 -25.52 -20.35 -16.98
CA ALA A 21 -24.75 -21.37 -16.28
C ALA A 21 -25.03 -21.44 -14.77
N LYS A 22 -25.54 -20.36 -14.16
CA LYS A 22 -25.90 -20.28 -12.73
C LYS A 22 -24.75 -20.69 -11.78
N ILE A 23 -23.51 -20.39 -12.16
CA ILE A 23 -22.32 -20.75 -11.38
C ILE A 23 -22.33 -19.99 -10.05
N PRO A 24 -22.23 -20.68 -8.90
CA PRO A 24 -22.09 -20.02 -7.61
C PRO A 24 -20.92 -19.05 -7.60
N GLN A 25 -21.17 -17.82 -7.17
CA GLN A 25 -20.18 -16.74 -7.11
C GLN A 25 -18.85 -17.13 -6.43
N PRO A 26 -18.82 -17.92 -5.34
CA PRO A 26 -17.56 -18.35 -4.73
C PRO A 26 -16.73 -19.26 -5.64
N LEU A 27 -17.37 -20.14 -6.41
CA LEU A 27 -16.69 -21.01 -7.38
C LEU A 27 -16.11 -20.19 -8.53
N PHE A 28 -16.83 -19.14 -8.94
CA PHE A 28 -16.34 -18.21 -9.94
C PHE A 28 -15.04 -17.53 -9.51
N LEU A 29 -14.96 -17.07 -8.25
CA LEU A 29 -13.74 -16.47 -7.69
C LEU A 29 -12.59 -17.48 -7.57
N ILE A 30 -12.87 -18.77 -7.29
CA ILE A 30 -11.85 -19.82 -7.34
C ILE A 30 -11.32 -19.97 -8.76
N GLY A 31 -12.19 -19.96 -9.77
CA GLY A 31 -11.79 -19.97 -11.18
C GLY A 31 -10.89 -18.79 -11.54
N LEU A 32 -11.26 -17.57 -11.11
CA LEU A 32 -10.44 -16.37 -11.30
C LEU A 32 -9.08 -16.46 -10.59
N ALA A 33 -9.03 -17.02 -9.39
CA ALA A 33 -7.79 -17.20 -8.64
C ALA A 33 -6.83 -18.15 -9.38
N LEU A 34 -7.34 -19.31 -9.82
CA LEU A 34 -6.58 -20.30 -10.57
C LEU A 34 -6.11 -19.74 -11.91
N PHE A 35 -6.99 -19.04 -12.61
CA PHE A 35 -6.66 -18.39 -13.88
C PHE A 35 -5.54 -17.35 -13.70
N SER A 36 -5.65 -16.50 -12.67
CA SER A 36 -4.62 -15.49 -12.38
C SER A 36 -3.28 -16.14 -12.05
N LEU A 37 -3.28 -17.23 -11.28
CA LEU A 37 -2.08 -18.00 -11.02
C LEU A 37 -1.49 -18.59 -12.30
N ILE A 38 -2.29 -19.20 -13.18
CA ILE A 38 -1.79 -19.86 -14.40
C ILE A 38 -1.19 -18.86 -15.38
N ILE A 39 -1.86 -17.72 -15.59
CA ILE A 39 -1.44 -16.74 -16.61
C ILE A 39 -0.31 -15.84 -16.12
N TYR A 40 -0.34 -15.45 -14.85
CA TYR A 40 0.58 -14.42 -14.35
C TYR A 40 1.72 -14.95 -13.51
N TYR A 41 1.82 -16.26 -13.28
CA TYR A 41 2.98 -16.83 -12.62
C TYR A 41 4.28 -16.55 -13.40
N PRO A 42 5.38 -16.14 -12.74
CA PRO A 42 5.60 -16.03 -11.29
C PRO A 42 5.34 -14.63 -10.69
N GLY A 43 4.58 -13.78 -11.39
CA GLY A 43 4.39 -12.36 -11.09
C GLY A 43 5.43 -11.49 -11.77
N VAL A 44 5.19 -10.17 -11.78
CA VAL A 44 6.10 -9.17 -12.37
C VAL A 44 6.80 -8.40 -11.25
N PRO A 45 8.12 -8.54 -11.06
CA PRO A 45 8.84 -7.84 -10.02
C PRO A 45 8.90 -6.31 -10.29
N GLN A 46 8.90 -5.53 -9.21
CA GLN A 46 9.17 -4.10 -9.21
C GLN A 46 10.44 -3.79 -8.39
N ASP A 47 11.01 -2.60 -8.54
CA ASP A 47 12.21 -2.12 -7.84
C ASP A 47 12.14 -2.35 -6.32
N ASP A 48 11.02 -1.99 -5.68
CA ASP A 48 10.79 -2.22 -4.23
C ASP A 48 10.96 -3.69 -3.84
N THR A 49 10.32 -4.60 -4.59
CA THR A 49 10.40 -6.04 -4.32
C THR A 49 11.78 -6.60 -4.64
N THR A 50 12.44 -6.07 -5.67
CA THR A 50 13.81 -6.46 -6.02
C THR A 50 14.78 -6.10 -4.89
N PHE A 51 14.64 -4.90 -4.32
CA PHE A 51 15.41 -4.47 -3.16
C PHE A 51 15.18 -5.37 -1.94
N ILE A 52 13.91 -5.67 -1.60
CA ILE A 52 13.62 -6.55 -0.44
C ILE A 52 14.13 -7.97 -0.69
N TYR A 53 14.04 -8.48 -1.91
CA TYR A 53 14.57 -9.79 -2.27
C TYR A 53 16.10 -9.84 -2.19
N GLN A 54 16.80 -8.75 -2.54
CA GLN A 54 18.25 -8.64 -2.34
C GLN A 54 18.61 -8.63 -0.85
N ASN A 55 17.85 -7.93 -0.01
CA ASN A 55 18.04 -7.97 1.45
C ASN A 55 17.85 -9.39 2.00
N PHE A 56 16.86 -10.13 1.47
CA PHE A 56 16.67 -11.54 1.78
C PHE A 56 17.88 -12.41 1.41
N ILE A 57 18.42 -12.27 0.19
CA ILE A 57 19.56 -13.07 -0.27
C ILE A 57 20.84 -12.74 0.53
N THR A 58 21.08 -11.45 0.77
CA THR A 58 22.32 -10.97 1.39
C THR A 58 22.30 -11.05 2.92
N GLY A 59 21.10 -11.11 3.52
CA GLY A 59 20.91 -10.95 4.96
C GLY A 59 21.13 -9.52 5.46
N ASN A 60 21.39 -8.56 4.55
CA ASN A 60 21.60 -7.16 4.90
C ASN A 60 20.28 -6.41 4.80
N TYR A 61 19.66 -6.13 5.94
CA TYR A 61 18.39 -5.43 5.99
C TYR A 61 18.58 -3.95 6.34
N SER A 62 17.66 -3.13 5.85
CA SER A 62 17.48 -1.74 6.27
C SER A 62 16.01 -1.50 6.59
N ASP A 63 15.71 -0.52 7.44
CA ASP A 63 14.34 -0.10 7.75
C ASP A 63 13.68 0.74 6.64
N TRP A 64 14.35 0.95 5.49
CA TRP A 64 13.74 1.61 4.31
C TRP A 64 12.48 0.87 3.86
N GLN A 65 12.54 -0.46 3.89
CA GLN A 65 11.43 -1.35 3.59
C GLN A 65 11.23 -2.33 4.75
N PRO A 66 9.98 -2.63 5.14
CA PRO A 66 9.74 -3.54 6.26
C PRO A 66 10.34 -4.93 6.03
N PRO A 67 11.33 -5.38 6.83
CA PRO A 67 12.00 -6.67 6.62
C PRO A 67 11.06 -7.87 6.77
N ILE A 68 9.98 -7.70 7.54
CA ILE A 68 8.96 -8.73 7.77
C ILE A 68 8.32 -9.20 6.45
N TYR A 69 8.29 -8.36 5.41
CA TYR A 69 7.87 -8.77 4.07
C TYR A 69 8.66 -9.97 3.54
N SER A 70 9.96 -10.03 3.85
CA SER A 70 10.86 -11.10 3.40
C SER A 70 10.59 -12.45 4.07
N LEU A 71 9.77 -12.50 5.13
CA LEU A 71 9.46 -13.73 5.87
C LEU A 71 8.95 -14.84 4.95
N TRP A 72 8.21 -14.51 3.90
CA TRP A 72 7.68 -15.51 2.98
C TRP A 72 8.75 -16.24 2.18
N TRP A 73 9.82 -15.57 1.79
CA TRP A 73 10.95 -16.24 1.16
C TRP A 73 11.75 -17.08 2.16
N HIS A 74 11.80 -16.68 3.43
CA HIS A 74 12.34 -17.51 4.51
C HIS A 74 11.50 -18.74 4.82
N LEU A 75 10.18 -18.69 4.63
CA LEU A 75 9.29 -19.84 4.87
C LEU A 75 9.26 -20.82 3.71
N PHE A 76 9.31 -20.33 2.48
CA PHE A 76 9.04 -21.14 1.29
C PHE A 76 10.24 -21.37 0.37
N HIS A 77 11.28 -20.54 0.45
CA HIS A 77 12.55 -20.71 -0.28
C HIS A 77 12.46 -20.82 -1.81
N PHE A 78 11.45 -20.21 -2.46
CA PHE A 78 11.41 -20.07 -3.92
C PHE A 78 10.98 -18.67 -4.35
N LYS A 79 11.44 -18.23 -5.54
CA LYS A 79 11.28 -16.84 -6.02
C LYS A 79 9.82 -16.39 -6.08
N ALA A 80 8.95 -17.23 -6.64
CA ALA A 80 7.53 -16.94 -6.83
C ALA A 80 6.68 -17.02 -5.54
N ALA A 81 7.29 -17.25 -4.37
CA ALA A 81 6.56 -17.41 -3.11
C ALA A 81 5.70 -16.19 -2.79
N ASP A 82 6.23 -15.01 -3.08
CA ASP A 82 5.56 -13.73 -2.90
C ASP A 82 4.30 -13.61 -3.76
N PHE A 83 4.38 -13.98 -5.04
CA PHE A 83 3.23 -13.97 -5.94
C PHE A 83 2.12 -14.91 -5.48
N ILE A 84 2.49 -16.13 -5.10
CA ILE A 84 1.52 -17.12 -4.61
C ILE A 84 0.85 -16.61 -3.33
N MET A 85 1.63 -16.02 -2.43
CA MET A 85 1.13 -15.43 -1.20
C MET A 85 0.14 -14.29 -1.48
N ASN A 86 0.45 -13.39 -2.41
CA ASN A 86 -0.45 -12.32 -2.86
C ASN A 86 -1.79 -12.88 -3.34
N MET A 87 -1.75 -13.88 -4.22
CA MET A 87 -2.95 -14.53 -4.76
C MET A 87 -3.74 -15.23 -3.66
N VAL A 88 -3.07 -15.97 -2.77
CA VAL A 88 -3.72 -16.70 -1.67
C VAL A 88 -4.39 -15.73 -0.73
N LEU A 89 -3.71 -14.69 -0.23
CA LEU A 89 -4.30 -13.74 0.73
C LEU A 89 -5.48 -12.98 0.12
N TYR A 90 -5.31 -12.47 -1.11
CA TYR A 90 -6.34 -11.71 -1.79
C TYR A 90 -7.58 -12.56 -2.11
N TYR A 91 -7.41 -13.67 -2.82
CA TYR A 91 -8.55 -14.49 -3.25
C TYR A 91 -9.17 -15.28 -2.10
N SER A 92 -8.41 -15.77 -1.12
CA SER A 92 -9.01 -16.52 0.01
C SER A 92 -9.99 -15.66 0.80
N GLY A 93 -9.65 -14.40 1.05
CA GLY A 93 -10.54 -13.44 1.68
C GLY A 93 -11.80 -13.17 0.84
N LEU A 94 -11.65 -12.88 -0.45
CA LEU A 94 -12.77 -12.62 -1.35
C LEU A 94 -13.71 -13.82 -1.51
N ILE A 95 -13.15 -15.02 -1.70
CA ILE A 95 -13.90 -16.27 -1.82
C ILE A 95 -14.73 -16.50 -0.55
N TYR A 96 -14.14 -16.28 0.63
CA TYR A 96 -14.86 -16.46 1.88
C TYR A 96 -15.96 -15.41 2.10
N ILE A 97 -15.69 -14.13 1.79
CA ILE A 97 -16.72 -13.07 1.81
C ILE A 97 -17.86 -13.45 0.86
N SER A 98 -17.54 -13.85 -0.37
CA SER A 98 -18.50 -14.30 -1.37
C SER A 98 -19.31 -15.50 -0.88
N TYR A 99 -18.68 -16.47 -0.22
CA TYR A 99 -19.35 -17.62 0.36
C TYR A 99 -20.37 -17.21 1.42
N VAL A 100 -20.00 -16.29 2.33
CA VAL A 100 -20.94 -15.77 3.35
C VAL A 100 -22.11 -15.02 2.71
N LEU A 101 -21.86 -14.17 1.72
CA LEU A 101 -22.92 -13.46 0.98
C LEU A 101 -23.85 -14.43 0.25
N TYR A 102 -23.28 -15.44 -0.40
CA TYR A 102 -24.03 -16.51 -1.07
C TYR A 102 -24.94 -17.27 -0.10
N ARG A 103 -24.41 -17.70 1.05
CA ARG A 103 -25.17 -18.40 2.10
C ARG A 103 -26.29 -17.53 2.67
N LYS A 104 -26.08 -16.21 2.77
CA LYS A 104 -27.09 -15.24 3.21
C LYS A 104 -28.08 -14.84 2.09
N LYS A 105 -27.98 -15.43 0.89
CA LYS A 105 -28.79 -15.10 -0.30
C LYS A 105 -28.66 -13.65 -0.75
N LEU A 106 -27.55 -12.98 -0.42
CA LEU A 106 -27.22 -11.61 -0.81
C LEU A 106 -26.55 -11.59 -2.19
N HIS A 107 -27.23 -12.16 -3.19
CA HIS A 107 -26.66 -12.39 -4.52
C HIS A 107 -26.29 -11.10 -5.24
N TRP A 108 -27.05 -10.03 -5.04
CA TRP A 108 -26.76 -8.71 -5.62
C TRP A 108 -25.41 -8.17 -5.13
N GLN A 109 -25.20 -8.12 -3.81
CA GLN A 109 -23.95 -7.67 -3.20
C GLN A 109 -22.77 -8.56 -3.63
N ASN A 110 -23.01 -9.86 -3.77
CA ASN A 110 -21.99 -10.79 -4.23
C ASN A 110 -21.61 -10.59 -5.70
N ASN A 111 -22.58 -10.26 -6.55
CA ASN A 111 -22.31 -9.88 -7.94
C ASN A 111 -21.49 -8.58 -8.01
N LEU A 112 -21.79 -7.58 -7.17
CA LEU A 112 -20.97 -6.36 -7.09
C LEU A 112 -19.53 -6.66 -6.69
N LEU A 113 -19.31 -7.58 -5.74
CA LEU A 113 -17.97 -8.04 -5.36
C LEU A 113 -17.21 -8.64 -6.54
N ILE A 114 -17.87 -9.48 -7.34
CA ILE A 114 -17.24 -10.07 -8.54
C ILE A 114 -16.94 -9.00 -9.58
N LEU A 115 -17.88 -8.10 -9.87
CA LEU A 115 -17.66 -7.01 -10.82
C LEU A 115 -16.49 -6.11 -10.40
N PHE A 116 -16.29 -5.91 -9.10
CA PHE A 116 -15.14 -5.19 -8.57
C PHE A 116 -13.80 -5.88 -8.89
N CYS A 117 -13.77 -7.22 -8.90
CA CYS A 117 -12.57 -7.99 -9.25
C CYS A 117 -12.16 -7.81 -10.72
N PHE A 118 -13.09 -7.40 -11.59
CA PHE A 118 -12.83 -7.09 -13.00
C PHE A 118 -12.34 -5.67 -13.24
N TYR A 119 -12.24 -4.84 -12.20
CA TYR A 119 -11.74 -3.48 -12.37
C TYR A 119 -10.27 -3.52 -12.81
N PRO A 120 -9.93 -2.98 -14.00
CA PRO A 120 -8.61 -3.16 -14.60
C PRO A 120 -7.45 -2.67 -13.72
N LEU A 121 -7.66 -1.62 -12.93
CA LEU A 121 -6.62 -1.13 -12.03
C LEU A 121 -6.25 -2.15 -10.97
N TYR A 122 -7.23 -2.78 -10.30
CA TYR A 122 -6.92 -3.79 -9.29
C TYR A 122 -6.28 -5.02 -9.93
N ALA A 123 -6.80 -5.45 -11.07
CA ALA A 123 -6.27 -6.62 -11.75
C ALA A 123 -4.81 -6.44 -12.20
N THR A 124 -4.45 -5.26 -12.69
CA THR A 124 -3.06 -4.95 -13.07
C THR A 124 -2.13 -4.87 -11.85
N GLN A 125 -2.60 -4.35 -10.71
CA GLN A 125 -1.80 -4.34 -9.47
C GLN A 125 -1.55 -5.75 -8.93
N LEU A 126 -2.52 -6.66 -9.03
CA LEU A 126 -2.39 -8.04 -8.50
C LEU A 126 -1.23 -8.82 -9.13
N VAL A 127 -0.88 -8.51 -10.37
CA VAL A 127 0.20 -9.17 -11.11
C VAL A 127 1.58 -8.65 -10.69
N ILE A 128 1.64 -7.40 -10.24
CA ILE A 128 2.88 -6.74 -9.86
C ILE A 128 3.23 -7.18 -8.43
N LEU A 129 4.48 -7.59 -8.23
CA LEU A 129 5.00 -7.88 -6.90
C LEU A 129 5.28 -6.57 -6.20
N LEU A 130 4.37 -6.20 -5.31
CA LEU A 130 4.39 -4.99 -4.51
C LEU A 130 3.84 -5.31 -3.12
N LYS A 131 4.47 -4.75 -2.08
CA LYS A 131 4.01 -4.86 -0.69
C LYS A 131 2.58 -4.38 -0.45
N ASP A 132 2.07 -3.50 -1.31
CA ASP A 132 0.70 -3.01 -1.29
C ASP A 132 -0.35 -4.10 -1.56
N VAL A 133 0.01 -5.12 -2.34
CA VAL A 133 -0.89 -6.21 -2.72
C VAL A 133 -1.17 -7.16 -1.56
N PRO A 134 -0.18 -7.78 -0.88
CA PRO A 134 -0.44 -8.61 0.29
C PRO A 134 -0.96 -7.79 1.46
N TYR A 135 -0.54 -6.53 1.61
CA TYR A 135 -1.16 -5.61 2.57
C TYR A 135 -2.69 -5.51 2.36
N THR A 136 -3.12 -5.28 1.12
CA THR A 136 -4.55 -5.29 0.76
C THR A 136 -5.18 -6.66 1.00
N GLY A 137 -4.49 -7.75 0.66
CA GLY A 137 -4.92 -9.12 0.91
C GLY A 137 -5.18 -9.40 2.39
N PHE A 138 -4.30 -8.96 3.28
CA PHE A 138 -4.49 -9.06 4.74
C PHE A 138 -5.72 -8.29 5.20
N LEU A 139 -5.97 -7.09 4.70
CA LEU A 139 -7.17 -6.33 5.04
C LEU A 139 -8.45 -7.05 4.59
N ILE A 140 -8.48 -7.58 3.36
CA ILE A 140 -9.63 -8.36 2.86
C ILE A 140 -9.81 -9.64 3.70
N LEU A 141 -8.73 -10.35 4.00
CA LEU A 141 -8.76 -11.55 4.82
C LEU A 141 -9.24 -11.25 6.26
N SER A 142 -8.88 -10.09 6.81
CA SER A 142 -9.36 -9.67 8.12
C SER A 142 -10.89 -9.50 8.13
N VAL A 143 -11.47 -8.91 7.08
CA VAL A 143 -12.94 -8.81 6.90
C VAL A 143 -13.57 -10.20 6.79
N ALA A 144 -12.96 -11.09 6.01
CA ALA A 144 -13.43 -12.47 5.88
C ALA A 144 -13.46 -13.20 7.23
N ILE A 145 -12.43 -13.05 8.06
CA ILE A 145 -12.35 -13.64 9.40
C ILE A 145 -13.43 -13.05 10.32
N LEU A 146 -13.66 -11.73 10.30
CA LEU A 146 -14.74 -11.10 11.06
C LEU A 146 -16.13 -11.61 10.66
N LEU A 147 -16.35 -11.83 9.36
CA LEU A 147 -17.58 -12.48 8.88
C LEU A 147 -17.66 -13.94 9.34
N ALA A 148 -16.54 -14.67 9.38
CA ALA A 148 -16.49 -16.05 9.86
C ALA A 148 -16.89 -16.14 11.35
N LEU A 149 -16.41 -15.21 12.17
CA LEU A 149 -16.74 -15.10 13.59
C LEU A 149 -18.24 -14.88 13.86
N GLN A 150 -18.98 -14.31 12.90
CA GLN A 150 -20.43 -14.17 13.00
C GLN A 150 -21.16 -15.48 12.72
N VAL A 151 -20.63 -16.29 11.80
CA VAL A 151 -21.24 -17.56 11.35
C VAL A 151 -20.96 -18.68 12.34
N TYR A 152 -19.70 -18.84 12.75
CA TYR A 152 -19.28 -19.96 13.60
C TYR A 152 -19.42 -19.64 15.08
N LYS A 153 -20.08 -20.54 15.83
CA LYS A 153 -20.35 -20.37 17.27
C LYS A 153 -19.47 -21.22 18.19
N SER A 154 -18.72 -22.19 17.65
CA SER A 154 -17.83 -23.06 18.44
C SER A 154 -16.74 -22.24 19.15
N LYS A 155 -16.61 -22.38 20.47
CA LYS A 155 -15.65 -21.62 21.29
C LYS A 155 -14.22 -21.77 20.77
N LEU A 156 -13.77 -23.00 20.50
CA LEU A 156 -12.42 -23.26 20.01
C LEU A 156 -12.16 -22.59 18.66
N LEU A 157 -13.09 -22.74 17.71
CA LEU A 157 -12.95 -22.13 16.39
C LEU A 157 -12.94 -20.61 16.45
N ARG A 158 -13.72 -20.01 17.36
CA ARG A 158 -13.70 -18.56 17.57
C ARG A 158 -12.38 -18.06 18.14
N ILE A 159 -11.76 -18.80 19.06
CA ILE A 159 -10.41 -18.47 19.56
C ILE A 159 -9.43 -18.50 18.40
N VAL A 160 -9.43 -19.57 17.60
CA VAL A 160 -8.56 -19.69 16.42
C VAL A 160 -8.77 -18.54 15.42
N LEU A 161 -10.03 -18.19 15.14
CA LEU A 161 -10.36 -17.08 14.24
C LEU A 161 -9.91 -15.72 14.81
N TRP A 162 -10.09 -15.47 16.10
CA TRP A 162 -9.60 -14.24 16.74
C TRP A 162 -8.07 -14.17 16.71
N THR A 163 -7.37 -15.27 17.01
CA THR A 163 -5.91 -15.34 16.87
C THR A 163 -5.49 -15.07 15.43
N ALA A 164 -6.11 -15.72 14.45
CA ALA A 164 -5.83 -15.49 13.03
C ALA A 164 -6.08 -14.03 12.62
N TYR A 165 -7.16 -13.42 13.10
CA TYR A 165 -7.46 -12.01 12.86
C TYR A 165 -6.33 -11.09 13.36
N PHE A 166 -5.93 -11.23 14.63
CA PHE A 166 -4.87 -10.38 15.18
C PHE A 166 -3.50 -10.66 14.53
N CYS A 167 -3.20 -11.90 14.15
CA CYS A 167 -1.99 -12.22 13.38
C CYS A 167 -1.99 -11.56 12.00
N VAL A 168 -3.12 -11.61 11.29
CA VAL A 168 -3.29 -10.95 9.98
C VAL A 168 -3.13 -9.44 10.10
N ILE A 169 -3.71 -8.83 11.13
CA ILE A 169 -3.58 -7.39 11.40
C ILE A 169 -2.12 -7.02 11.71
N PHE A 170 -1.46 -7.80 12.56
CA PHE A 170 -0.05 -7.61 12.89
C PHE A 170 0.84 -7.66 11.64
N LEU A 171 0.64 -8.67 10.77
CA LEU A 171 1.35 -8.81 9.51
C LEU A 171 1.05 -7.65 8.55
N ALA A 172 -0.19 -7.17 8.47
CA ALA A 172 -0.52 -6.01 7.63
C ALA A 172 0.31 -4.77 8.02
N ILE A 173 0.41 -4.47 9.32
CA ILE A 173 1.27 -3.38 9.82
C ILE A 173 2.75 -3.68 9.54
N GLY A 174 3.17 -4.93 9.74
CA GLY A 174 4.55 -5.36 9.53
C GLY A 174 5.00 -5.32 8.08
N PHE A 175 4.07 -5.41 7.12
CA PHE A 175 4.37 -5.36 5.68
C PHE A 175 4.39 -3.92 5.14
N LYS A 176 3.87 -2.96 5.91
CA LYS A 176 3.77 -1.57 5.50
C LYS A 176 3.74 -0.63 6.70
N TYR A 177 4.83 0.12 6.92
CA TYR A 177 4.98 1.00 8.08
C TYR A 177 3.89 2.07 8.23
N ASN A 178 3.31 2.58 7.14
CA ASN A 178 2.18 3.52 7.19
C ASN A 178 0.81 2.82 7.11
N GLY A 179 0.78 1.49 7.13
CA GLY A 179 -0.43 0.68 7.07
C GLY A 179 -1.30 0.77 8.33
N PHE A 180 -0.73 1.16 9.47
CA PHE A 180 -1.47 1.29 10.73
C PHE A 180 -2.70 2.22 10.60
N PHE A 181 -2.64 3.27 9.78
CA PHE A 181 -3.79 4.15 9.54
C PHE A 181 -4.99 3.45 8.91
N ALA A 182 -4.77 2.53 7.97
CA ALA A 182 -5.86 1.79 7.32
C ALA A 182 -6.28 0.55 8.14
N VAL A 183 -5.38 0.02 8.95
CA VAL A 183 -5.65 -1.05 9.91
C VAL A 183 -6.49 -0.57 11.09
N TYR A 184 -6.26 0.66 11.56
CA TYR A 184 -6.90 1.19 12.77
C TYR A 184 -8.43 1.11 12.77
N PRO A 185 -9.17 1.55 11.72
CA PRO A 185 -10.63 1.38 11.67
C PRO A 185 -11.06 -0.09 11.72
N MET A 186 -10.30 -0.98 11.08
CA MET A 186 -10.58 -2.41 11.09
C MET A 186 -10.42 -2.98 12.50
N LEU A 187 -9.34 -2.58 13.18
CA LEU A 187 -9.02 -3.03 14.53
C LEU A 187 -10.04 -2.48 15.54
N ALA A 188 -10.47 -1.23 15.41
CA ALA A 188 -11.56 -0.66 16.23
C ALA A 188 -12.86 -1.47 16.08
N PHE A 189 -13.20 -1.88 14.86
CA PHE A 189 -14.35 -2.74 14.62
C PHE A 189 -14.16 -4.16 15.19
N GLY A 190 -12.96 -4.74 15.06
CA GLY A 190 -12.61 -6.03 15.68
C GLY A 190 -12.74 -5.99 17.21
N VAL A 191 -12.16 -4.98 17.86
CA VAL A 191 -12.25 -4.76 19.32
C VAL A 191 -13.70 -4.64 19.76
N TYR A 192 -14.52 -3.86 19.04
CA TYR A 192 -15.95 -3.76 19.30
C TYR A 192 -16.63 -5.14 19.32
N LEU A 193 -16.35 -5.99 18.32
CA LEU A 193 -16.92 -7.33 18.23
C LEU A 193 -16.40 -8.28 19.33
N VAL A 194 -15.12 -8.18 19.72
CA VAL A 194 -14.57 -8.94 20.87
C VAL A 194 -15.30 -8.56 22.16
N LEU A 195 -15.51 -7.28 22.41
CA LEU A 195 -16.20 -6.81 23.62
C LEU A 195 -17.68 -7.25 23.64
N GLN A 196 -18.33 -7.32 22.47
CA GLN A 196 -19.66 -7.91 22.35
C GLN A 196 -19.67 -9.40 22.71
N ASP A 197 -18.69 -10.16 22.23
CA ASP A 197 -18.56 -11.60 22.51
C ASP A 197 -18.35 -11.89 23.99
N LEU A 198 -17.56 -11.04 24.66
CA LEU A 198 -17.33 -11.10 26.10
C LEU A 198 -18.50 -10.57 26.92
N LYS A 199 -19.58 -10.09 26.27
CA LYS A 199 -20.77 -9.47 26.90
C LYS A 199 -20.44 -8.29 27.81
N LEU A 200 -19.28 -7.65 27.63
CA LEU A 200 -18.83 -6.50 28.44
C LEU A 200 -19.64 -5.23 28.16
N ASN A 201 -20.32 -5.13 27.01
CA ASN A 201 -21.26 -4.04 26.71
C ASN A 201 -22.51 -4.00 27.63
N ARG A 202 -22.66 -4.94 28.57
CA ARG A 202 -23.76 -4.95 29.55
C ARG A 202 -23.48 -4.11 30.81
N LEU A 203 -22.34 -3.42 30.88
CA LEU A 203 -21.92 -2.67 32.07
C LEU A 203 -22.69 -1.36 32.34
N GLY A 204 -23.79 -1.07 31.62
CA GLY A 204 -24.59 0.14 31.84
C GLY A 204 -23.85 1.46 31.54
N ILE A 205 -22.68 1.38 30.91
CA ILE A 205 -21.84 2.52 30.54
C ILE A 205 -22.51 3.29 29.39
N LYS A 206 -22.46 4.63 29.43
CA LYS A 206 -23.01 5.45 28.33
C LYS A 206 -22.32 5.09 27.00
N PRO A 207 -23.04 5.07 25.87
CA PRO A 207 -22.49 4.68 24.57
C PRO A 207 -21.20 5.43 24.18
N ILE A 208 -21.12 6.73 24.50
CA ILE A 208 -19.96 7.56 24.17
C ILE A 208 -18.66 7.09 24.84
N TYR A 209 -18.70 6.70 26.13
CA TYR A 209 -17.52 6.21 26.82
C TYR A 209 -17.10 4.83 26.32
N THR A 210 -18.06 4.01 25.87
CA THR A 210 -17.77 2.72 25.24
C THR A 210 -17.06 2.93 23.91
N THR A 211 -17.55 3.84 23.06
CA THR A 211 -16.90 4.19 21.79
C THR A 211 -15.50 4.73 22.00
N ILE A 212 -15.31 5.69 22.92
CA ILE A 212 -13.99 6.23 23.24
C ILE A 212 -13.05 5.12 23.75
N GLY A 213 -13.54 4.25 24.64
CA GLY A 213 -12.76 3.11 25.14
C GLY A 213 -12.34 2.14 24.04
N ILE A 214 -13.22 1.86 23.07
CA ILE A 214 -12.89 1.03 21.90
C ILE A 214 -11.80 1.68 21.06
N LEU A 215 -11.93 2.97 20.76
CA LEU A 215 -10.95 3.71 19.95
C LEU A 215 -9.58 3.75 20.64
N LEU A 216 -9.55 4.03 21.95
CA LEU A 216 -8.31 4.05 22.73
C LEU A 216 -7.67 2.66 22.84
N LEU A 217 -8.47 1.62 23.09
CA LEU A 217 -7.96 0.25 23.13
C LEU A 217 -7.43 -0.17 21.75
N ALA A 218 -8.14 0.18 20.68
CA ALA A 218 -7.69 -0.08 19.33
C ALA A 218 -6.37 0.61 19.03
N LEU A 219 -6.25 1.89 19.38
CA LEU A 219 -5.03 2.68 19.20
C LEU A 219 -3.86 2.06 19.99
N SER A 220 -4.15 1.57 21.20
CA SER A 220 -3.14 0.90 22.04
C SER A 220 -2.65 -0.40 21.41
N VAL A 221 -3.55 -1.24 20.89
CA VAL A 221 -3.16 -2.49 20.21
C VAL A 221 -2.40 -2.21 18.93
N ASP A 222 -2.83 -1.21 18.15
CA ASP A 222 -2.17 -0.78 16.92
C ASP A 222 -0.73 -0.28 17.22
N ALA A 223 -0.57 0.58 18.23
CA ALA A 223 0.73 1.04 18.70
C ALA A 223 1.62 -0.11 19.19
N LEU A 224 1.06 -1.07 19.94
CA LEU A 224 1.79 -2.26 20.36
C LEU A 224 2.26 -3.10 19.17
N CYS A 225 1.46 -3.23 18.12
CA CYS A 225 1.86 -3.93 16.90
C CYS A 225 3.00 -3.20 16.19
N VAL A 226 2.97 -1.87 16.11
CA VAL A 226 4.07 -1.07 15.55
C VAL A 226 5.35 -1.26 16.37
N VAL A 227 5.27 -1.18 17.70
CA VAL A 227 6.42 -1.41 18.59
C VAL A 227 6.98 -2.82 18.41
N ALA A 228 6.12 -3.84 18.40
CA ALA A 228 6.55 -5.23 18.19
C ALA A 228 7.19 -5.42 16.81
N ASN A 229 6.66 -4.82 15.75
CA ASN A 229 7.27 -4.85 14.42
C ASN A 229 8.64 -4.16 14.39
N ASN A 230 8.83 -3.06 15.12
CA ASN A 230 10.13 -2.41 15.27
C ASN A 230 11.11 -3.31 16.01
N VAL A 231 10.68 -3.96 17.10
CA VAL A 231 11.53 -4.92 17.83
C VAL A 231 11.98 -6.06 16.91
N ILE A 232 11.08 -6.63 16.10
CA ILE A 232 11.44 -7.67 15.11
C ILE A 232 12.43 -7.12 14.08
N THR A 233 12.14 -5.93 13.53
CA THR A 233 12.98 -5.27 12.51
C THR A 233 14.43 -5.11 12.99
N TYR A 234 14.64 -4.60 14.19
CA TYR A 234 15.99 -4.32 14.70
C TYR A 234 16.64 -5.50 15.44
N SER A 235 15.85 -6.32 16.13
CA SER A 235 16.42 -7.39 16.98
C SER A 235 16.54 -8.73 16.24
N MET A 236 15.64 -9.02 15.31
CA MET A 236 15.65 -10.29 14.56
C MET A 236 16.30 -10.15 13.19
N PHE A 237 16.07 -9.03 12.49
CA PHE A 237 16.61 -8.80 11.15
C PHE A 237 17.89 -7.94 11.15
N ASP A 238 18.34 -7.44 12.30
CA ASP A 238 19.51 -6.56 12.44
C ASP A 238 19.49 -5.40 11.41
N ALA A 239 18.31 -4.84 11.19
CA ALA A 239 18.11 -3.86 10.12
C ALA A 239 18.82 -2.54 10.46
N LYS A 240 19.55 -2.00 9.50
CA LYS A 240 20.16 -0.66 9.59
C LYS A 240 19.09 0.43 9.45
N LYS A 241 19.26 1.54 10.16
CA LYS A 241 18.43 2.73 9.96
C LYS A 241 18.79 3.41 8.64
N SER A 242 17.80 3.61 7.79
CA SER A 242 17.88 4.32 6.52
C SER A 242 17.59 5.80 6.65
N HIS A 243 16.96 6.21 7.76
CA HIS A 243 16.54 7.59 8.01
C HIS A 243 15.71 8.19 6.86
N SER A 244 14.84 7.37 6.27
CA SER A 244 13.97 7.73 5.13
C SER A 244 13.16 9.02 5.32
N SER A 245 12.82 9.35 6.57
CA SER A 245 12.12 10.60 6.91
C SER A 245 12.92 11.87 6.59
N LEU A 246 14.24 11.79 6.39
CA LEU A 246 15.05 12.92 5.93
C LEU A 246 14.57 13.47 4.60
N MET A 247 14.12 12.60 3.70
CA MET A 247 13.57 13.07 2.43
C MET A 247 12.38 14.01 2.65
N VAL A 248 11.51 13.64 3.59
CA VAL A 248 10.33 14.44 3.92
C VAL A 248 10.76 15.74 4.59
N MET A 249 11.73 15.70 5.50
CA MET A 249 12.25 16.88 6.20
C MET A 249 12.91 17.87 5.24
N TYR A 250 13.77 17.40 4.33
CA TYR A 250 14.38 18.23 3.29
C TYR A 250 13.35 18.83 2.36
N ASN A 251 12.32 18.07 1.99
CA ASN A 251 11.24 18.61 1.17
C ASN A 251 10.50 19.76 1.88
N ASP A 252 10.22 19.60 3.17
CA ASP A 252 9.54 20.63 3.95
C ASP A 252 10.40 21.88 4.12
N LEU A 253 11.68 21.69 4.47
CA LEU A 253 12.65 22.76 4.59
C LEU A 253 12.79 23.55 3.28
N ALA A 254 12.94 22.85 2.15
CA ALA A 254 13.04 23.47 0.83
C ALA A 254 11.78 24.29 0.49
N ASN A 255 10.59 23.75 0.79
CA ASN A 255 9.35 24.49 0.52
C ASN A 255 9.21 25.73 1.40
N ILE A 256 9.52 25.64 2.70
CA ILE A 256 9.44 26.79 3.62
C ILE A 256 10.43 27.88 3.20
N GLU A 257 11.69 27.53 2.90
CA GLU A 257 12.69 28.48 2.42
C GLU A 257 12.20 29.21 1.16
N CYS A 258 11.70 28.46 0.19
CA CYS A 258 11.28 29.02 -1.08
C CYS A 258 9.95 29.80 -1.02
N SER A 259 9.04 29.48 -0.09
CA SER A 259 7.78 30.23 0.09
C SER A 259 7.99 31.49 0.92
N SER A 260 8.78 31.41 1.99
CA SER A 260 9.04 32.52 2.90
C SER A 260 10.07 33.51 2.33
N GLY A 261 10.91 33.07 1.39
CA GLY A 261 12.05 33.85 0.88
C GLY A 261 13.16 34.05 1.91
N SER A 262 13.10 33.35 3.04
CA SER A 262 14.10 33.42 4.12
C SER A 262 15.03 32.21 4.03
N GLU A 263 16.34 32.44 4.11
CA GLU A 263 17.32 31.35 4.20
C GLU A 263 17.22 30.67 5.58
N VAL A 264 16.60 29.50 5.61
CA VAL A 264 16.34 28.71 6.82
C VAL A 264 17.12 27.41 6.85
N ILE A 265 17.68 27.00 5.71
CA ILE A 265 18.51 25.81 5.56
C ILE A 265 19.99 26.20 5.65
N PRO A 266 20.75 25.61 6.60
CA PRO A 266 22.19 25.81 6.70
C PRO A 266 22.95 25.41 5.42
N ASP A 267 23.92 26.23 5.02
CA ASP A 267 24.72 26.01 3.79
C ASP A 267 25.47 24.67 3.76
N GLU A 268 25.81 24.13 4.93
CA GLU A 268 26.48 22.85 5.14
C GLU A 268 25.64 21.63 4.68
N TYR A 269 24.32 21.77 4.52
CA TYR A 269 23.47 20.67 4.04
C TYR A 269 23.48 20.52 2.52
N PHE A 270 24.02 21.50 1.81
CA PHE A 270 24.01 21.55 0.36
C PHE A 270 25.31 21.03 -0.26
N ILE A 271 25.22 20.25 -1.34
CA ILE A 271 26.39 19.70 -2.06
C ILE A 271 26.76 20.49 -3.32
N ALA A 272 25.79 21.04 -4.05
CA ALA A 272 26.03 21.81 -5.28
C ALA A 272 26.32 23.29 -4.96
N ASP A 273 26.98 24.09 -5.81
CA ASP A 273 27.26 25.52 -5.50
C ASP A 273 26.12 26.49 -5.89
N ASP A 274 25.31 26.17 -6.91
CA ASP A 274 24.11 26.92 -7.30
C ASP A 274 22.84 26.35 -6.62
N ARG A 275 22.76 26.59 -5.31
CA ARG A 275 21.94 25.82 -4.34
C ARG A 275 20.47 26.22 -4.33
N ARG A 276 20.22 27.53 -4.17
CA ARG A 276 18.87 28.07 -3.88
C ARG A 276 18.11 28.47 -5.15
N GLY A 277 18.81 28.90 -6.20
CA GLY A 277 18.18 29.26 -7.48
C GLY A 277 17.50 28.08 -8.16
N ILE A 278 18.14 26.91 -8.12
CA ILE A 278 17.58 25.65 -8.64
C ILE A 278 16.47 25.14 -7.72
N MET A 279 16.71 25.13 -6.40
CA MET A 279 15.74 24.66 -5.40
C MET A 279 14.42 25.45 -5.49
N CYS A 280 14.51 26.78 -5.54
CA CYS A 280 13.37 27.69 -5.51
C CYS A 280 12.80 28.08 -6.88
N ASN A 281 13.17 27.36 -7.93
CA ASN A 281 12.55 27.55 -9.24
C ASN A 281 11.04 27.23 -9.16
N GLN A 282 10.21 28.19 -9.56
CA GLN A 282 8.74 28.09 -9.50
C GLN A 282 8.17 26.88 -10.26
N PHE A 283 8.83 26.41 -11.32
CA PHE A 283 8.43 25.18 -11.99
C PHE A 283 8.60 23.97 -11.06
N PHE A 284 9.75 23.84 -10.39
CA PHE A 284 10.00 22.70 -9.50
C PHE A 284 9.18 22.76 -8.22
N ILE A 285 9.04 23.94 -7.62
CA ILE A 285 8.16 24.15 -6.46
C ILE A 285 6.76 23.68 -6.83
N ASN A 286 6.16 24.20 -7.90
CA ASN A 286 4.75 23.96 -8.21
C ASN A 286 4.44 22.58 -8.81
N TYR A 287 5.38 21.96 -9.53
CA TYR A 287 5.14 20.72 -10.28
C TYR A 287 5.93 19.50 -9.80
N ARG A 288 7.04 19.65 -9.06
CA ARG A 288 7.82 18.51 -8.56
C ARG A 288 7.72 18.31 -7.06
N ASN A 289 7.68 19.39 -6.28
CA ASN A 289 7.66 19.28 -4.82
C ASN A 289 6.24 19.11 -4.26
N TYR A 290 5.20 19.48 -5.03
CA TYR A 290 3.79 19.14 -4.72
C TYR A 290 3.30 17.86 -5.39
N GLU A 291 4.01 17.36 -6.40
CA GLU A 291 3.60 16.15 -7.13
C GLU A 291 4.26 14.92 -6.46
N PRO A 292 3.49 14.11 -5.72
CA PRO A 292 4.03 12.95 -4.97
C PRO A 292 4.61 11.85 -5.88
N LEU A 293 4.45 11.95 -7.19
CA LEU A 293 4.98 11.01 -8.20
C LEU A 293 6.32 11.47 -8.78
N MET A 294 6.67 12.75 -8.62
CA MET A 294 7.94 13.28 -9.09
C MET A 294 8.99 13.09 -8.00
N VAL A 295 10.18 12.66 -8.42
CA VAL A 295 11.33 12.71 -7.54
C VAL A 295 11.61 14.18 -7.21
N PRO A 296 11.68 14.57 -5.92
CA PRO A 296 11.85 15.96 -5.54
C PRO A 296 13.09 16.54 -6.21
N ASN A 297 13.02 17.79 -6.67
CA ASN A 297 14.08 18.41 -7.47
C ASN A 297 15.43 18.45 -6.75
N TRP A 298 15.43 18.39 -5.42
CA TRP A 298 16.61 18.43 -4.57
C TRP A 298 17.32 17.08 -4.36
N SER A 299 16.66 15.96 -4.68
CA SER A 299 17.13 14.59 -4.36
C SER A 299 18.06 13.96 -5.40
N GLY A 300 18.43 14.69 -6.46
CA GLY A 300 19.52 14.28 -7.36
C GLY A 300 19.16 13.29 -8.48
N ALA A 301 17.94 12.73 -8.52
CA ALA A 301 17.58 11.74 -9.56
C ALA A 301 17.50 12.30 -10.99
N ASN A 302 17.44 13.64 -11.15
CA ASN A 302 17.19 14.29 -12.44
C ASN A 302 17.95 15.60 -12.69
N ASN A 303 18.78 16.03 -11.73
CA ASN A 303 19.57 17.26 -11.75
C ASN A 303 20.66 17.11 -10.67
N PRO A 304 21.71 17.96 -10.58
CA PRO A 304 22.70 17.78 -9.53
C PRO A 304 22.01 17.74 -8.16
N ALA A 305 22.36 16.76 -7.33
CA ALA A 305 21.81 16.61 -5.99
C ALA A 305 22.04 17.92 -5.22
N ILE A 306 20.96 18.50 -4.69
CA ILE A 306 21.03 19.76 -3.95
C ILE A 306 21.43 19.45 -2.51
N PHE A 307 20.79 18.45 -1.89
CA PHE A 307 21.09 18.01 -0.53
C PHE A 307 21.88 16.71 -0.51
N ASP A 308 22.72 16.58 0.53
CA ASP A 308 23.39 15.32 0.84
C ASP A 308 22.41 14.32 1.43
N TYR A 309 21.88 13.47 0.56
CA TYR A 309 21.07 12.35 0.95
C TYR A 309 21.64 11.07 0.34
N ASN A 310 22.40 10.34 1.16
CA ASN A 310 22.84 9.00 0.82
C ASN A 310 21.78 7.97 1.25
N MET A 311 21.15 7.32 0.25
CA MET A 311 20.20 6.22 0.47
C MET A 311 20.82 5.03 1.22
N ASP A 312 22.15 4.85 1.14
CA ASP A 312 22.86 3.70 1.72
C ASP A 312 23.22 3.89 3.21
N GLY A 313 22.79 4.99 3.82
CA GLY A 313 22.90 5.22 5.26
C GLY A 313 23.39 6.63 5.57
N VAL A 314 22.47 7.49 6.00
CA VAL A 314 22.81 8.76 6.63
C VAL A 314 23.24 8.48 8.08
N ASP A 315 24.32 9.13 8.51
CA ASP A 315 24.78 9.01 9.90
C ASP A 315 23.72 9.58 10.87
N GLU A 316 23.56 8.96 12.04
CA GLU A 316 22.57 9.37 13.05
C GLU A 316 22.79 10.83 13.47
N VAL A 317 24.04 11.28 13.53
CA VAL A 317 24.38 12.68 13.87
C VAL A 317 23.82 13.66 12.84
N GLN A 318 23.97 13.36 11.55
CA GLN A 318 23.40 14.18 10.49
C GLN A 318 21.87 14.13 10.54
N PHE A 319 21.29 12.96 10.79
CA PHE A 319 19.85 12.81 10.96
C PHE A 319 19.29 13.71 12.07
N GLU A 320 19.88 13.65 13.26
CA GLU A 320 19.45 14.44 14.42
C GLU A 320 19.59 15.94 14.14
N LYS A 321 20.70 16.36 13.53
CA LYS A 321 20.93 17.78 13.19
C LYS A 321 19.89 18.33 12.22
N VAL A 322 19.55 17.58 11.17
CA VAL A 322 18.52 17.96 10.20
C VAL A 322 17.13 17.93 10.86
N ARG A 323 16.83 16.92 11.68
CA ARG A 323 15.56 16.82 12.42
C ARG A 323 15.35 18.04 13.32
N ASP A 324 16.38 18.43 14.06
CA ASP A 324 16.28 19.54 15.01
C ASP A 324 16.13 20.89 14.27
N THR A 325 16.83 21.05 13.14
CA THR A 325 16.63 22.19 12.22
C THR A 325 15.21 22.20 11.67
N TRP A 326 14.72 21.07 11.16
CA TRP A 326 13.37 20.92 10.62
C TRP A 326 12.31 21.26 11.68
N LEU A 327 12.44 20.75 12.90
CA LEU A 327 11.53 21.07 14.00
C LEU A 327 11.49 22.58 14.29
N HIS A 328 12.66 23.21 14.39
CA HIS A 328 12.76 24.64 14.64
C HIS A 328 12.10 25.45 13.52
N VAL A 329 12.45 25.18 12.27
CA VAL A 329 11.95 25.91 11.09
C VAL A 329 10.44 25.72 10.92
N VAL A 330 9.92 24.50 11.10
CA VAL A 330 8.47 24.23 11.00
C VAL A 330 7.71 24.97 12.09
N LEU A 331 8.19 24.94 13.34
CA LEU A 331 7.51 25.63 14.44
C LEU A 331 7.56 27.16 14.32
N SER A 332 8.62 27.70 13.70
CA SER A 332 8.72 29.14 13.40
C SER A 332 7.93 29.59 12.17
N ASN A 333 7.52 28.67 11.30
CA ASN A 333 6.83 28.95 10.02
C ASN A 333 5.56 28.09 9.86
N LEU A 334 4.75 27.98 10.93
CA LEU A 334 3.59 27.09 10.96
C LEU A 334 2.57 27.37 9.86
N ASP A 335 2.34 28.64 9.53
CA ASP A 335 1.36 29.04 8.51
C ASP A 335 1.79 28.55 7.12
N ASP A 336 3.03 28.83 6.71
CA ASP A 336 3.60 28.36 5.44
C ASP A 336 3.63 26.84 5.36
N TYR A 337 4.06 26.18 6.45
CA TYR A 337 4.08 24.73 6.55
C TYR A 337 2.68 24.12 6.39
N ALA A 338 1.68 24.67 7.07
CA ALA A 338 0.31 24.18 7.01
C ALA A 338 -0.29 24.36 5.61
N VAL A 339 -0.08 25.51 4.96
CA VAL A 339 -0.53 25.77 3.59
C VAL A 339 0.12 24.79 2.62
N TYR A 340 1.44 24.62 2.72
CA TYR A 340 2.19 23.68 1.90
C TYR A 340 1.68 22.24 2.07
N ARG A 341 1.55 21.74 3.31
CA ARG A 341 1.05 20.37 3.57
C ARG A 341 -0.40 20.17 3.14
N ALA A 342 -1.25 21.19 3.28
CA ALA A 342 -2.62 21.14 2.78
C ALA A 342 -2.66 21.03 1.25
N LYS A 343 -1.81 21.78 0.55
CA LYS A 343 -1.68 21.72 -0.92
C LYS A 343 -1.10 20.38 -1.38
N PHE A 344 -0.10 19.85 -0.68
CA PHE A 344 0.46 18.51 -0.95
C PHE A 344 -0.60 17.42 -0.77
N LEU A 345 -1.35 17.45 0.33
CA LEU A 345 -2.43 16.49 0.59
C LEU A 345 -3.57 16.60 -0.43
N SER A 346 -4.01 17.81 -0.77
CA SER A 346 -5.07 18.00 -1.78
C SER A 346 -4.60 17.50 -3.15
N THR A 347 -3.34 17.75 -3.51
CA THR A 347 -2.75 17.22 -4.74
C THR A 347 -2.76 15.69 -4.73
N ILE A 348 -2.27 15.03 -3.67
CA ILE A 348 -2.37 13.57 -3.50
C ILE A 348 -3.81 13.08 -3.70
N VAL A 349 -4.77 13.67 -2.99
CA VAL A 349 -6.17 13.22 -2.96
C VAL A 349 -6.88 13.42 -4.30
N PHE A 350 -6.53 14.43 -5.09
CA PHE A 350 -7.26 14.73 -6.33
C PHE A 350 -6.52 14.35 -7.62
N THR A 351 -5.19 14.17 -7.58
CA THR A 351 -4.38 13.94 -8.79
C THR A 351 -3.84 12.51 -8.92
N GLN A 352 -3.50 11.82 -7.83
CA GLN A 352 -2.85 10.49 -7.90
C GLN A 352 -3.76 9.35 -8.40
N TRP A 353 -5.08 9.44 -8.20
CA TRP A 353 -6.00 8.33 -8.48
C TRP A 353 -6.07 7.89 -9.94
N TRP A 354 -5.56 8.71 -10.87
CA TRP A 354 -5.65 8.48 -12.32
C TRP A 354 -4.39 7.90 -12.94
N TRP A 355 -3.33 7.70 -12.15
CA TRP A 355 -2.01 7.37 -12.66
C TRP A 355 -1.69 5.91 -12.39
N THR A 356 -1.92 5.07 -13.39
CA THR A 356 -1.49 3.68 -13.33
C THR A 356 0.04 3.63 -13.38
N PRO A 357 0.72 2.64 -12.75
CA PRO A 357 2.16 2.44 -12.92
C PRO A 357 2.59 2.29 -14.40
N LEU A 358 1.63 1.97 -15.27
CA LEU A 358 1.78 1.78 -16.71
C LEU A 358 1.34 3.01 -17.53
N SER A 359 0.98 4.13 -16.88
CA SER A 359 0.64 5.39 -17.53
C SER A 359 1.88 6.01 -18.18
N ILE A 360 1.78 6.35 -19.46
CA ILE A 360 2.81 7.09 -20.22
C ILE A 360 3.13 8.43 -19.58
N ASN A 361 2.15 9.01 -18.90
CA ASN A 361 2.35 10.31 -18.29
C ASN A 361 3.12 10.19 -16.98
N ASN A 362 3.18 9.00 -16.34
CA ASN A 362 3.86 8.77 -15.06
C ASN A 362 5.28 9.32 -15.09
N PRO A 363 5.65 10.33 -14.29
CA PRO A 363 6.99 10.88 -14.34
C PRO A 363 8.09 9.89 -14.02
N SER A 364 7.80 8.86 -13.20
CA SER A 364 8.72 7.74 -12.99
C SER A 364 8.92 6.89 -14.26
N ASN A 365 7.98 6.90 -15.21
CA ASN A 365 8.17 6.38 -16.58
C ASN A 365 8.77 7.44 -17.54
N ILE A 366 8.69 8.73 -17.23
CA ILE A 366 9.30 9.81 -18.02
C ILE A 366 10.83 9.83 -17.81
N GLU A 367 11.35 9.48 -16.64
CA GLU A 367 12.80 9.27 -16.44
C GLU A 367 13.34 8.08 -17.27
N VAL A 368 12.49 7.09 -17.56
CA VAL A 368 12.80 5.97 -18.47
C VAL A 368 12.81 6.42 -19.96
N LYS A 369 12.54 7.70 -20.28
CA LYS A 369 12.68 8.25 -21.65
C LYS A 369 14.12 8.26 -22.19
N LEU A 370 15.12 7.83 -21.43
CA LEU A 370 16.44 7.51 -21.98
C LEU A 370 16.54 6.11 -22.60
N SER A 371 15.46 5.32 -22.62
CA SER A 371 15.38 4.09 -23.41
C SER A 371 14.16 4.14 -24.35
N ASN A 372 14.39 4.62 -25.57
CA ASN A 372 13.38 4.79 -26.64
C ASN A 372 12.68 3.49 -27.11
N LEU A 373 12.88 2.36 -26.43
CA LEU A 373 12.28 1.06 -26.78
C LEU A 373 11.18 0.61 -25.79
N ILE A 374 11.12 1.17 -24.57
CA ILE A 374 10.34 0.56 -23.48
C ILE A 374 8.94 1.16 -23.30
N VAL A 375 8.69 2.41 -23.71
CA VAL A 375 7.41 3.09 -23.42
C VAL A 375 6.27 2.59 -24.32
N GLU A 376 6.55 2.35 -25.60
CA GLU A 376 5.57 1.79 -26.53
C GLU A 376 5.31 0.31 -26.24
N GLU A 377 6.37 -0.45 -25.91
CA GLU A 377 6.29 -1.83 -25.40
C GLU A 377 5.54 -1.92 -24.06
N ARG A 378 5.72 -1.00 -23.11
CA ARG A 378 4.96 -0.99 -21.84
C ARG A 378 3.50 -0.60 -22.01
N ARG A 379 3.19 0.29 -22.96
CA ARG A 379 1.80 0.64 -23.30
C ARG A 379 1.11 -0.54 -23.98
N THR A 380 1.78 -1.18 -24.93
CA THR A 380 1.29 -2.43 -25.52
C THR A 380 1.22 -3.50 -24.46
N LEU A 381 2.23 -3.77 -23.64
CA LEU A 381 2.19 -4.75 -22.54
C LEU A 381 1.13 -4.44 -21.50
N GLY A 382 0.89 -3.20 -21.11
CA GLY A 382 -0.14 -2.85 -20.13
C GLY A 382 -1.55 -3.03 -20.70
N THR A 383 -1.79 -2.54 -21.91
CA THR A 383 -3.06 -2.71 -22.61
C THR A 383 -3.26 -4.15 -23.08
N PHE A 384 -2.22 -4.87 -23.50
CA PHE A 384 -2.20 -6.26 -23.96
C PHE A 384 -2.24 -7.24 -22.79
N ASN A 385 -1.59 -6.95 -21.66
CA ASN A 385 -1.77 -7.72 -20.43
C ASN A 385 -3.14 -7.48 -19.86
N ALA A 386 -3.67 -6.24 -19.87
CA ALA A 386 -5.07 -5.99 -19.54
C ALA A 386 -6.01 -6.72 -20.53
N LEU A 387 -5.71 -6.70 -21.83
CA LEU A 387 -6.47 -7.43 -22.84
C LEU A 387 -6.39 -8.94 -22.64
N LEU A 388 -5.22 -9.50 -22.32
CA LEU A 388 -5.00 -10.93 -22.01
C LEU A 388 -5.66 -11.31 -20.69
N LEU A 389 -5.67 -10.40 -19.71
CA LEU A 389 -6.33 -10.58 -18.43
C LEU A 389 -7.83 -10.61 -18.64
N ILE A 390 -8.33 -9.71 -19.47
CA ILE A 390 -9.73 -9.62 -19.80
C ILE A 390 -10.13 -10.78 -20.71
N LEU A 391 -9.41 -11.06 -21.78
CA LEU A 391 -9.64 -12.20 -22.69
C LEU A 391 -9.52 -13.53 -21.99
N GLY A 392 -8.56 -13.65 -21.08
CA GLY A 392 -8.37 -14.87 -20.31
C GLY A 392 -9.39 -15.01 -19.17
N ASN A 393 -9.78 -13.92 -18.50
CA ASN A 393 -10.96 -13.95 -17.64
C ASN A 393 -12.24 -14.23 -18.46
N LEU A 394 -12.31 -13.78 -19.71
CA LEU A 394 -13.36 -14.10 -20.67
C LEU A 394 -13.31 -15.57 -21.11
N LEU A 395 -12.13 -16.18 -21.18
CA LEU A 395 -11.93 -17.63 -21.40
C LEU A 395 -12.28 -18.47 -20.19
N VAL A 396 -12.19 -17.93 -18.97
CA VAL A 396 -12.77 -18.56 -17.76
C VAL A 396 -14.29 -18.43 -17.75
N LEU A 397 -14.79 -17.36 -18.37
CA LEU A 397 -16.21 -17.08 -18.52
C LEU A 397 -16.86 -18.00 -19.59
N VAL A 398 -16.18 -18.31 -20.70
CA VAL A 398 -16.61 -19.29 -21.74
C VAL A 398 -16.39 -20.72 -21.27
#